data_AF-A0A381IB66-F1
#
_entry.id   AF-A0A381IB66-F1
#
_cell.length_a   1.000
_cell.length_b   1.000
_cell.length_c   1.000
_cell.angle_alpha   90.00
_cell.angle_beta   90.00
_cell.angle_gamma   90.00
#
_symmetry.space_group_name_H-M   'P 1'
#
loop_
_entity.id
_entity.type
_entity.pdbx_description
1 polymer ?
#
loop_
_entity_poly.entity_id
_entity_poly.type
_entity_poly.pdbx_seq_one_letter_code
_entity_poly.pdbx_strand_id
1 'polypeptide(L)'
;MIKSFLMLGQSNMAGRGFISEVTPIYNERIQMLRNGRWQMMTEPINYDRPVSGVSLAASFADAWCCENQEDRIGLIPCAEGGSSLDEWNIDGILFKHAISEAKFAIQSSELTGILWHQGENDSNNGNYKFYYKKLLSIIETLRKN
;
A
#
# COMPACT_ATOMS: atom_id res chain seq x y z
N MET A 1 15.69 12.07 -4.70
CA MET A 1 14.52 12.47 -3.88
C MET A 1 13.77 11.19 -3.50
N ILE A 2 12.88 11.15 -2.49
CA ILE A 2 12.10 9.92 -2.25
C ILE A 2 10.92 9.90 -3.23
N LYS A 3 10.82 8.86 -4.05
CA LYS A 3 9.67 8.54 -4.89
C LYS A 3 8.74 7.62 -4.11
N SER A 4 7.58 8.11 -3.68
CA SER A 4 6.69 7.37 -2.78
C SER A 4 5.55 6.67 -3.50
N PHE A 5 5.14 5.52 -2.96
CA PHE A 5 4.05 4.69 -3.46
C PHE A 5 3.08 4.37 -2.33
N LEU A 6 1.81 4.72 -2.54
CA LEU A 6 0.74 4.45 -1.59
C LEU A 6 0.21 3.02 -1.77
N MET A 7 0.20 2.24 -0.70
CA MET A 7 -0.25 0.84 -0.71
C MET A 7 -1.66 0.75 -0.16
N LEU A 8 -2.61 0.33 -0.99
CA LEU A 8 -4.04 0.23 -0.65
C LEU A 8 -4.61 -1.15 -0.99
N GLY A 9 -5.69 -1.48 -0.29
CA GLY A 9 -6.45 -2.70 -0.50
C GLY A 9 -6.51 -3.55 0.76
N GLN A 10 -6.40 -4.87 0.61
CA GLN A 10 -6.62 -5.81 1.70
C GLN A 10 -5.37 -6.65 2.03
N SER A 11 -5.57 -7.83 2.65
CA SER A 11 -4.50 -8.69 3.17
C SER A 11 -3.42 -9.05 2.14
N ASN A 12 -3.78 -9.22 0.87
CA ASN A 12 -2.82 -9.57 -0.19
C ASN A 12 -1.95 -8.38 -0.64
N MET A 13 -2.39 -7.13 -0.44
CA MET A 13 -1.51 -5.95 -0.50
C MET A 13 -0.67 -5.85 0.78
N ALA A 14 -1.32 -6.01 1.94
CA ALA A 14 -0.66 -5.87 3.23
C ALA A 14 0.48 -6.88 3.42
N GLY A 15 0.33 -8.07 2.84
CA GLY A 15 1.29 -9.15 2.89
C GLY A 15 0.90 -10.21 3.92
N ARG A 16 0.88 -11.46 3.48
CA ARG A 16 0.60 -12.66 4.30
C ARG A 16 1.52 -13.84 3.97
N GLY A 17 2.50 -13.63 3.08
CA GLY A 17 3.48 -14.69 2.79
C GLY A 17 4.36 -14.95 4.00
N PHE A 18 4.84 -16.18 4.15
CA PHE A 18 5.70 -16.55 5.27
C PHE A 18 7.10 -15.98 5.05
N ILE A 19 7.57 -15.15 6.00
CA ILE A 19 8.89 -14.49 5.92
C ILE A 19 10.03 -15.53 5.81
N SER A 20 9.85 -16.73 6.36
CA SER A 20 10.82 -17.82 6.31
C SER A 20 10.90 -18.54 4.96
N GLU A 21 9.97 -18.32 4.03
CA GLU A 21 9.90 -19.04 2.75
C GLU A 21 10.55 -18.27 1.59
N VAL A 22 10.98 -17.03 1.82
CA VAL A 22 11.61 -16.19 0.80
C VAL A 22 12.90 -15.58 1.33
N THR A 23 13.84 -15.32 0.42
CA THR A 23 15.05 -14.58 0.77
C THR A 23 14.68 -13.14 1.15
N PRO A 24 15.14 -12.63 2.31
CA PRO A 24 14.88 -11.25 2.69
C PRO A 24 15.49 -10.26 1.70
N ILE A 25 14.76 -9.18 1.43
CA ILE A 25 15.24 -8.06 0.62
C ILE A 25 15.81 -6.99 1.55
N TYR A 26 17.12 -6.78 1.48
CA TYR A 26 17.83 -5.72 2.21
C TYR A 26 18.39 -4.70 1.23
N ASN A 27 17.78 -3.52 1.19
CA ASN A 27 18.17 -2.46 0.28
C ASN A 27 17.94 -1.09 0.95
N GLU A 28 19.04 -0.38 1.25
CA GLU A 28 19.06 0.89 1.96
C GLU A 28 18.39 2.06 1.20
N ARG A 29 18.11 1.87 -0.11
CA ARG A 29 17.33 2.79 -0.93
C ARG A 29 15.82 2.56 -0.84
N ILE A 30 15.38 1.44 -0.28
CA ILE A 30 13.97 1.15 -0.03
C ILE A 30 13.61 1.59 1.39
N GLN A 31 12.61 2.45 1.50
CA GLN A 31 12.10 2.97 2.76
C GLN A 31 10.62 2.64 2.94
N MET A 32 10.18 2.58 4.20
CA MET A 32 8.77 2.51 4.57
C MET A 32 8.42 3.65 5.52
N LEU A 33 7.21 4.18 5.39
CA LEU A 33 6.69 5.18 6.31
C LEU A 33 6.29 4.51 7.62
N ARG A 34 6.85 4.99 8.73
CA ARG A 34 6.55 4.53 10.09
C ARG A 34 6.50 5.71 11.03
N ASN A 35 5.36 5.88 11.71
CA ASN A 35 5.14 6.96 12.69
C ASN A 35 5.54 8.34 12.14
N GLY A 36 5.19 8.61 10.87
CA GLY A 36 5.54 9.85 10.18
C GLY A 36 7.03 10.03 9.86
N ARG A 37 7.81 8.96 9.73
CA ARG A 37 9.22 9.02 9.32
C ARG A 37 9.55 7.93 8.32
N TRP A 38 10.42 8.25 7.37
CA TRP A 38 10.99 7.27 6.45
C TRP A 38 12.06 6.46 7.16
N GLN A 39 11.83 5.16 7.29
CA GLN A 39 12.78 4.20 7.87
C GLN A 39 13.21 3.21 6.80
N MET A 40 14.39 2.61 6.93
CA MET A 40 14.80 1.53 6.02
C MET A 40 13.73 0.43 6.05
N MET A 41 13.35 -0.06 4.87
CA MET A 41 12.29 -1.05 4.75
C MET A 41 12.70 -2.37 5.37
N THR A 42 11.79 -2.96 6.15
CA THR A 42 11.85 -4.34 6.62
C THR A 42 10.45 -4.96 6.54
N GLU A 43 10.39 -6.23 6.17
CA GLU A 43 9.16 -7.02 6.26
C GLU A 43 8.84 -7.31 7.75
N PRO A 44 7.57 -7.25 8.17
CA PRO A 44 6.38 -6.91 7.38
C PRO A 44 6.24 -5.40 7.11
N ILE A 45 6.04 -5.03 5.85
CA ILE A 45 5.91 -3.62 5.43
C ILE A 45 4.59 -3.01 5.93
N ASN A 46 3.48 -3.72 5.79
CA ASN A 46 2.16 -3.26 6.20
C ASN A 46 1.65 -4.10 7.38
N TYR A 47 2.00 -3.68 8.60
CA TYR A 47 1.65 -4.38 9.83
C TYR A 47 0.23 -4.01 10.32
N ASP A 48 -0.78 -4.40 9.54
CA ASP A 48 -2.19 -4.24 9.90
C ASP A 48 -2.67 -5.27 10.94
N ARG A 49 -2.00 -6.42 11.01
CA ARG A 49 -2.30 -7.53 11.92
C ARG A 49 -1.02 -8.22 12.40
N PRO A 50 -1.04 -8.98 13.52
CA PRO A 50 0.10 -9.78 13.96
C PRO A 50 0.56 -10.87 12.98
N VAL A 51 -0.29 -11.21 12.01
CA VAL A 51 -0.03 -12.20 10.96
C VAL A 51 0.45 -11.57 9.65
N SER A 52 0.73 -10.26 9.62
CA SER A 52 1.33 -9.62 8.45
C SER A 52 2.70 -10.23 8.17
N GLY A 53 2.96 -10.48 6.89
CA GLY A 53 4.18 -11.10 6.41
C GLY A 53 4.62 -10.47 5.09
N VAL A 54 5.16 -11.31 4.21
CA VAL A 54 5.73 -10.89 2.92
C VAL A 54 4.68 -10.20 2.06
N SER A 55 5.00 -9.01 1.55
CA SER A 55 4.18 -8.21 0.65
C SER A 55 4.78 -8.12 -0.75
N LEU A 56 3.92 -8.03 -1.77
CA LEU A 56 4.34 -7.75 -3.16
C LEU A 56 5.11 -6.43 -3.29
N ALA A 57 4.94 -5.51 -2.33
CA ALA A 57 5.58 -4.20 -2.36
C ALA A 57 7.12 -4.28 -2.19
N ALA A 58 7.63 -5.31 -1.51
CA ALA A 58 9.08 -5.48 -1.31
C ALA A 58 9.78 -5.76 -2.64
N SER A 59 9.31 -6.75 -3.39
CA SER A 59 9.88 -7.12 -4.70
C SER A 59 9.59 -6.07 -5.77
N PHE A 60 8.42 -5.42 -5.73
CA PHE A 60 8.15 -4.24 -6.56
C PHE A 60 9.20 -3.15 -6.34
N ALA A 61 9.50 -2.83 -5.08
CA ALA A 61 10.43 -1.75 -4.76
C ALA A 61 11.88 -2.11 -5.12
N ASP A 62 12.28 -3.37 -4.94
CA ASP A 62 13.61 -3.83 -5.33
C ASP A 62 13.80 -3.79 -6.86
N ALA A 63 12.81 -4.27 -7.61
CA ALA A 63 12.81 -4.16 -9.07
C ALA A 63 12.82 -2.69 -9.53
N TRP A 64 12.06 -1.81 -8.89
CA TRP A 64 12.07 -0.38 -9.19
C TRP A 64 13.45 0.23 -8.96
N CYS A 65 14.15 -0.17 -7.90
CA CYS A 65 15.50 0.28 -7.60
C CYS A 65 16.53 -0.14 -8.66
N CYS A 66 16.35 -1.27 -9.33
CA CYS A 66 17.22 -1.70 -10.44
C CYS A 66 17.13 -0.74 -11.64
N GLU A 67 15.93 -0.25 -11.94
CA GLU A 67 15.68 0.67 -13.06
C GLU A 67 15.94 2.14 -12.70
N ASN A 68 15.96 2.48 -11.41
CA ASN A 68 16.12 3.85 -10.91
C ASN A 68 17.28 3.90 -9.91
N GLN A 69 18.51 3.99 -10.40
CA GLN A 69 19.73 3.81 -9.59
C GLN A 69 20.01 4.98 -8.62
N GLU A 70 19.58 6.20 -8.96
CA GLU A 70 19.90 7.40 -8.18
C GLU A 70 18.87 7.74 -7.10
N ASP A 71 17.61 7.31 -7.29
CA ASP A 71 16.53 7.66 -6.39
C ASP A 71 16.29 6.60 -5.30
N ARG A 72 15.59 7.05 -4.26
CA ARG A 72 15.09 6.21 -3.17
C ARG A 72 13.60 6.01 -3.35
N ILE A 73 13.12 4.81 -3.01
CA ILE A 73 11.69 4.49 -3.05
C ILE A 73 11.12 4.46 -1.64
N GLY A 74 9.95 5.07 -1.46
CA GLY A 74 9.23 5.10 -0.18
C GLY A 74 7.90 4.36 -0.29
N LEU A 75 7.63 3.43 0.63
CA LEU A 75 6.37 2.70 0.71
C LEU A 75 5.49 3.30 1.80
N ILE A 76 4.23 3.59 1.49
CA ILE A 76 3.24 4.12 2.44
C ILE A 76 2.19 3.02 2.69
N PRO A 77 2.36 2.21 3.77
CA PRO A 77 1.48 1.08 4.05
C PRO A 77 0.13 1.54 4.60
N CYS A 78 -0.95 1.33 3.84
CA CYS A 78 -2.32 1.68 4.25
C CYS A 78 -3.35 0.58 3.95
N ALA A 79 -2.91 -0.63 3.60
CA ALA A 79 -3.82 -1.75 3.35
C ALA A 79 -4.39 -2.34 4.65
N GLU A 80 -5.62 -2.83 4.61
CA GLU A 80 -6.34 -3.35 5.78
C GLU A 80 -6.90 -4.75 5.51
N GLY A 81 -6.42 -5.76 6.25
CA GLY A 81 -6.82 -7.15 6.08
C GLY A 81 -8.31 -7.38 6.30
N GLY A 82 -8.96 -7.96 5.30
CA GLY A 82 -10.40 -8.28 5.32
C GLY A 82 -11.30 -7.15 4.81
N SER A 83 -10.75 -5.97 4.49
CA SER A 83 -11.57 -4.85 4.02
C SER A 83 -12.29 -5.16 2.70
N SER A 84 -13.58 -4.88 2.66
CA SER A 84 -14.39 -4.75 1.44
C SER A 84 -14.24 -3.37 0.81
N LEU A 85 -14.74 -3.23 -0.42
CA LEU A 85 -14.75 -1.96 -1.12
C LEU A 85 -15.71 -0.93 -0.48
N ASP A 86 -16.71 -1.38 0.30
CA ASP A 86 -17.58 -0.50 1.09
C ASP A 86 -16.86 0.13 2.28
N GLU A 87 -15.92 -0.59 2.90
CA GLU A 87 -15.07 -0.04 3.98
C GLU A 87 -14.05 0.97 3.44
N TRP A 88 -13.69 0.83 2.16
CA TRP A 88 -12.88 1.78 1.39
C TRP A 88 -13.68 2.95 0.80
N ASN A 89 -14.96 3.09 1.14
CA ASN A 89 -15.75 4.25 0.74
C ASN A 89 -15.04 5.57 1.09
N ILE A 90 -15.24 6.60 0.27
CA ILE A 90 -14.57 7.91 0.39
C ILE A 90 -14.80 8.61 1.73
N ASP A 91 -15.93 8.33 2.37
CA ASP A 91 -16.26 8.84 3.71
C ASP A 91 -15.80 7.91 4.84
N GLY A 92 -15.28 6.73 4.48
CA GLY A 92 -14.79 5.69 5.37
C GLY A 92 -13.46 6.02 6.04
N ILE A 93 -13.22 5.36 7.17
CA ILE A 93 -12.03 5.58 8.00
C ILE A 93 -10.75 5.16 7.26
N LEU A 94 -10.78 4.02 6.54
CA LEU A 94 -9.61 3.52 5.80
C LEU A 94 -9.16 4.50 4.72
N PHE A 95 -10.11 5.02 3.95
CA PHE A 95 -9.85 6.02 2.92
C PHE A 95 -9.28 7.32 3.51
N LYS A 96 -9.92 7.86 4.55
CA LYS A 96 -9.46 9.08 5.23
C LYS A 96 -8.07 8.93 5.85
N HIS A 97 -7.79 7.76 6.45
CA HIS A 97 -6.48 7.43 6.99
C HIS A 97 -5.42 7.38 5.88
N ALA A 98 -5.69 6.69 4.77
CA ALA A 98 -4.79 6.62 3.63
C ALA A 98 -4.48 8.00 3.03
N ILE A 99 -5.48 8.89 2.91
CA ILE A 99 -5.27 10.27 2.48
C ILE A 99 -4.38 11.03 3.47
N SER A 100 -4.59 10.85 4.78
CA SER A 100 -3.76 11.49 5.81
C SER A 100 -2.30 11.04 5.71
N GLU A 101 -2.06 9.74 5.61
CA GLU A 101 -0.71 9.17 5.48
C GLU A 101 -0.03 9.62 4.17
N ALA A 102 -0.76 9.64 3.06
CA ALA A 102 -0.24 10.13 1.78
C ALA A 102 0.13 11.62 1.87
N LYS A 103 -0.75 12.46 2.43
CA LYS A 103 -0.50 13.91 2.62
C LYS A 103 0.69 14.17 3.54
N PHE A 104 0.88 13.33 4.56
CA PHE A 104 2.05 13.42 5.41
C PHE A 104 3.33 13.03 4.65
N ALA A 105 3.29 11.90 3.92
CA ALA A 105 4.43 11.39 3.17
C ALA A 105 4.96 12.39 2.12
N ILE A 106 4.06 13.07 1.40
CA ILE A 106 4.46 14.02 0.34
C ILE A 106 5.14 15.29 0.86
N GLN A 107 5.11 15.56 2.17
CA GLN A 107 5.87 16.67 2.75
C GLN A 107 7.39 16.46 2.60
N SER A 108 7.83 15.22 2.38
CA SER A 108 9.23 14.83 2.25
C SER A 108 9.48 13.82 1.11
N SER A 109 8.51 13.62 0.23
CA SER A 109 8.59 12.71 -0.92
C SER A 109 7.71 13.20 -2.07
N GLU A 110 7.83 12.58 -3.23
CA GLU A 110 6.97 12.79 -4.38
C GLU A 110 6.11 11.54 -4.61
N LEU A 111 4.78 11.66 -4.44
CA LEU A 111 3.86 10.55 -4.68
C LEU A 111 3.85 10.18 -6.16
N THR A 112 4.47 9.05 -6.48
CA THR A 112 4.76 8.61 -7.85
C THR A 112 3.75 7.56 -8.31
N GLY A 113 3.13 6.83 -7.39
CA GLY A 113 2.13 5.82 -7.75
C GLY A 113 1.28 5.35 -6.58
N ILE A 114 0.23 4.60 -6.93
CA ILE A 114 -0.65 3.93 -5.99
C ILE A 114 -0.70 2.44 -6.39
N LEU A 115 -0.39 1.56 -5.44
CA LEU A 115 -0.53 0.12 -5.57
C LEU A 115 -1.86 -0.27 -4.92
N TRP A 116 -2.76 -0.87 -5.69
CA TRP A 116 -4.07 -1.32 -5.21
C TRP A 116 -4.22 -2.83 -5.43
N HIS A 117 -4.47 -3.59 -4.36
CA HIS A 117 -4.84 -5.00 -4.46
C HIS A 117 -5.95 -5.35 -3.47
N GLN A 118 -7.17 -5.48 -4.00
CA GLN A 118 -8.38 -5.82 -3.25
C GLN A 118 -9.41 -6.48 -4.17
N GLY A 119 -10.31 -7.26 -3.58
CA GLY A 119 -11.50 -7.77 -4.26
C GLY A 119 -12.02 -9.09 -3.69
N GLU A 120 -11.22 -9.79 -2.88
CA GLU A 120 -11.58 -11.11 -2.38
C GLU A 120 -12.79 -11.02 -1.43
N ASN A 121 -12.91 -9.97 -0.62
CA ASN A 121 -14.09 -9.79 0.23
C ASN A 121 -15.35 -9.34 -0.55
N ASP A 122 -15.17 -8.79 -1.76
CA ASP A 122 -16.26 -8.43 -2.68
C ASP A 122 -16.58 -9.53 -3.71
N SER A 123 -15.89 -10.67 -3.62
CA SER A 123 -16.12 -11.83 -4.51
C SER A 123 -17.33 -12.68 -4.11
N ASN A 124 -18.00 -12.31 -3.01
CA ASN A 124 -19.15 -13.01 -2.45
C ASN A 124 -20.46 -12.24 -2.67
N ASN A 125 -21.60 -12.93 -2.51
CA ASN A 125 -22.93 -12.33 -2.38
C ASN A 125 -23.35 -11.35 -3.50
N GLY A 126 -22.73 -11.43 -4.68
CA GLY A 126 -23.04 -10.55 -5.82
C GLY A 126 -22.44 -9.14 -5.73
N ASN A 127 -21.55 -8.87 -4.79
CA ASN A 127 -20.93 -7.56 -4.59
C ASN A 127 -20.14 -7.06 -5.82
N TYR A 128 -19.60 -8.00 -6.62
CA TYR A 128 -18.94 -7.72 -7.89
C TYR A 128 -19.76 -6.82 -8.83
N LYS A 129 -21.10 -6.86 -8.77
CA LYS A 129 -22.00 -6.07 -9.64
C LYS A 129 -21.82 -4.56 -9.47
N PHE A 130 -21.37 -4.12 -8.30
CA PHE A 130 -21.17 -2.70 -7.98
C PHE A 130 -19.69 -2.32 -7.86
N TYR A 131 -18.79 -3.29 -7.97
CA TYR A 131 -17.36 -3.13 -7.71
C TYR A 131 -16.74 -2.02 -8.56
N TYR A 132 -16.97 -2.05 -9.87
CA TYR A 132 -16.43 -1.04 -10.80
C TYR A 132 -16.86 0.39 -10.41
N LYS A 133 -18.15 0.60 -10.13
CA LYS A 133 -18.67 1.93 -9.79
C LYS A 133 -18.07 2.45 -8.48
N LYS A 134 -17.98 1.59 -7.47
CA LYS A 134 -17.38 1.92 -6.18
C LYS A 134 -15.88 2.24 -6.34
N LEU A 135 -15.14 1.40 -7.06
CA LEU A 135 -13.71 1.59 -7.29
C LEU A 135 -13.43 2.88 -8.08
N LEU A 136 -14.23 3.16 -9.12
CA LEU A 136 -14.11 4.40 -9.88
C LEU A 136 -14.24 5.63 -8.98
N SER A 137 -15.23 5.64 -8.08
CA SER A 137 -15.41 6.73 -7.11
C SER A 137 -14.21 6.90 -6.16
N ILE A 138 -13.58 5.79 -5.76
CA ILE A 138 -12.38 5.79 -4.91
C ILE A 138 -11.20 6.39 -5.68
N ILE A 139 -10.92 5.89 -6.90
CA ILE A 139 -9.79 6.34 -7.72
C ILE A 139 -9.94 7.80 -8.12
N GLU A 140 -11.13 8.25 -8.52
CA GLU A 140 -11.37 9.65 -8.86
C GLU A 140 -11.15 10.58 -7.65
N THR A 141 -11.55 10.14 -6.45
CA THR A 141 -11.36 10.93 -5.24
C THR A 141 -9.90 10.94 -4.78
N LEU A 142 -9.17 9.83 -4.94
CA LEU A 142 -7.73 9.76 -4.67
C LEU A 142 -6.96 10.76 -5.55
N ARG A 143 -7.32 10.88 -6.83
CA ARG A 143 -6.64 11.81 -7.78
C ARG A 143 -6.94 13.29 -7.52
N LYS A 144 -8.03 13.60 -6.82
CA LYS A 144 -8.44 14.98 -6.50
C LYS A 144 -7.80 15.51 -5.22
N ASN A 145 -7.29 14.64 -4.36
CA ASN A 145 -6.77 14.98 -3.02
C ASN A 145 -5.26 14.91 -2.95
#